data_AF-A0A963A783-F1
#
_entry.id   AF-A0A963A783-F1
#
_cell.length_a   1.000
_cell.length_b   1.000
_cell.length_c   1.000
_cell.angle_alpha   90.00
_cell.angle_beta   90.00
_cell.angle_gamma   90.00
#
_symmetry.space_group_name_H-M   'P 1'
#
loop_
_entity.id
_entity.type
_entity.pdbx_description
1 polymer ?
#
loop_
_entity_poly.entity_id
_entity_poly.type
_entity_poly.pdbx_seq_one_letter_code
_entity_poly.pdbx_strand_id
1 'polypeptide(L)' 'MDDRFREHMAAELAAIETAGLTKHERLICTPQGAHVGVAGGREVLNLCANNYLGLAQHPAVNAA' A
#
# COMPACT_ATOMS: atom_id res chain seq x y z
N MET A 1 19.85 -4.50 21.51
CA MET A 1 19.63 -5.06 20.15
C MET A 1 21.02 -5.38 19.63
N ASP A 2 21.31 -6.64 19.29
CA ASP A 2 22.66 -7.09 18.88
C ASP A 2 23.10 -6.36 17.61
N ASP A 3 24.29 -5.75 17.60
CA ASP A 3 24.78 -4.97 16.45
C ASP A 3 24.93 -5.83 15.19
N ARG A 4 25.31 -7.11 15.36
CA ARG A 4 25.37 -8.09 14.24
C ARG A 4 24.01 -8.32 13.58
N PHE A 5 22.94 -8.32 14.37
CA PHE A 5 21.59 -8.45 13.83
C PHE A 5 21.19 -7.21 13.02
N ARG A 6 21.58 -6.00 13.47
CA ARG A 6 21.31 -4.77 12.71
C ARG A 6 22.10 -4.73 11.41
N GLU A 7 23.37 -5.15 11.42
CA GLU A 7 24.20 -5.27 10.22
C GLU A 7 23.62 -6.27 9.22
N HIS A 8 23.21 -7.44 9.70
CA HIS A 8 22.54 -8.44 8.87
C HIS A 8 21.26 -7.88 8.23
N MET A 9 20.40 -7.22 9.01
CA MET A 9 19.18 -6.58 8.48
C MET A 9 19.48 -5.50 7.43
N ALA A 10 20.52 -4.69 7.63
CA ALA A 10 20.93 -3.67 6.66
C ALA A 10 21.42 -4.30 5.35
N ALA A 11 22.18 -5.40 5.43
CA ALA A 11 22.63 -6.15 4.26
C ALA A 11 21.47 -6.79 3.49
N GLU A 12 20.49 -7.38 4.19
CA GLU A 12 19.27 -7.93 3.57
C GLU A 12 18.47 -6.84 2.84
N LEU A 13 18.28 -5.68 3.46
CA LEU A 13 17.59 -4.55 2.82
C LEU A 13 18.32 -4.05 1.58
N ALA A 14 19.66 -3.95 1.63
CA ALA A 14 20.46 -3.56 0.47
C ALA A 14 20.38 -4.59 -0.67
N ALA A 15 20.31 -5.88 -0.34
CA ALA A 15 20.15 -6.95 -1.32
C ALA A 15 18.76 -6.91 -1.98
N ILE A 16 17.69 -6.68 -1.20
CA ILE A 16 16.32 -6.50 -1.70
C ILE A 16 16.22 -5.29 -2.65
N GLU A 17 16.85 -4.17 -2.29
CA GLU A 17 16.91 -2.97 -3.12
C GLU A 17 17.65 -3.24 -4.43
N THR A 18 18.84 -3.83 -4.35
CA THR A 18 19.67 -4.17 -5.53
C THR A 18 18.94 -5.15 -6.47
N ALA A 19 18.13 -6.05 -5.92
CA ALA A 19 17.31 -6.99 -6.69
C ALA A 19 16.04 -6.36 -7.29
N GLY A 20 15.72 -5.10 -7.00
CA GLY A 20 14.48 -4.45 -7.43
C GLY A 20 13.22 -5.04 -6.78
N LEU A 21 13.37 -5.69 -5.62
CA LEU A 21 12.29 -6.34 -4.88
C LEU A 21 11.67 -5.43 -3.80
N THR A 22 12.21 -4.23 -3.62
CA THR A 22 11.67 -3.23 -2.70
C THR A 22 10.25 -2.87 -3.09
N LYS A 23 9.33 -3.03 -2.13
CA LYS A 23 7.94 -2.61 -2.27
C LYS A 23 7.83 -1.16 -1.79
N HIS A 24 7.56 -0.26 -2.71
CA HIS A 24 7.23 1.12 -2.36
C HIS A 24 5.72 1.26 -2.18
N GLU A 25 5.32 1.78 -1.03
CA GLU A 25 3.92 2.05 -0.74
C GLU A 25 3.42 3.26 -1.55
N ARG A 26 2.18 3.19 -2.00
CA ARG A 26 1.48 4.33 -2.61
C ARG A 26 0.38 4.77 -1.66
N LEU A 27 0.49 5.98 -1.13
CA LEU A 27 -0.51 6.52 -0.23
C LEU A 27 -1.79 6.83 -1.03
N ILE A 28 -2.89 6.17 -0.67
CA ILE A 28 -4.24 6.47 -1.16
C ILE A 28 -4.85 7.51 -0.22
N CYS A 29 -5.29 8.63 -0.77
CA CYS A 29 -5.79 9.80 -0.02
C CYS A 29 -7.31 9.95 -0.07
N THR A 30 -8.02 9.04 -0.74
CA THR A 30 -9.49 9.02 -0.83
C THR A 30 -10.06 7.74 -0.21
N PRO A 31 -11.36 7.68 0.08
CA PRO A 31 -12.00 6.43 0.46
C PRO A 31 -11.85 5.33 -0.62
N GLN A 32 -12.05 4.07 -0.24
CA GLN A 32 -11.92 2.94 -1.17
C GLN A 32 -13.06 2.92 -2.20
N GLY A 33 -12.72 2.60 -3.45
CA GLY A 33 -13.67 2.51 -4.54
C GLY A 33 -12.99 2.09 -5.83
N ALA A 34 -13.75 2.06 -6.93
CA ALA A 34 -13.20 1.82 -8.26
C ALA A 34 -12.21 2.92 -8.66
N HIS A 35 -12.49 4.18 -8.32
CA HIS A 35 -11.55 5.29 -8.49
C HIS A 35 -10.96 5.65 -7.12
N VAL A 36 -9.63 5.85 -7.07
CA VAL A 36 -8.93 6.31 -5.87
C VAL A 36 -7.96 7.43 -6.21
N GLY A 37 -7.85 8.41 -5.33
CA GLY A 37 -6.80 9.43 -5.38
C GLY A 37 -5.54 8.93 -4.69
N VAL A 38 -4.39 9.07 -5.34
CA VAL A 38 -3.08 8.80 -4.74
C VAL A 38 -2.34 10.10 -4.44
N ALA A 39 -1.43 10.07 -3.46
CA ALA A 39 -0.54 11.20 -3.17
C ALA A 39 0.14 11.69 -4.45
N GLY A 40 0.17 13.02 -4.63
CA GLY A 40 0.53 13.65 -5.90
C GLY A 40 -0.67 14.09 -6.76
N GLY A 41 -1.90 13.92 -6.27
CA GLY A 41 -3.12 14.51 -6.87
C GLY A 41 -3.67 13.75 -8.08
N ARG A 42 -3.15 12.55 -8.36
CA ARG A 42 -3.60 11.72 -9.48
C ARG A 42 -4.76 10.82 -9.04
N GLU A 43 -5.85 10.84 -9.81
CA GLU A 43 -6.91 9.84 -9.72
C GLU A 43 -6.60 8.65 -10.63
N VAL A 44 -6.84 7.43 -10.13
CA VAL A 44 -6.56 6.18 -10.84
C VAL A 44 -7.68 5.16 -10.63
N LEU A 45 -7.84 4.24 -11.59
CA LEU A 45 -8.69 3.05 -11.43
C LEU A 45 -7.98 2.00 -10.56
N ASN A 46 -8.62 1.56 -9.48
CA ASN A 46 -8.10 0.58 -8.54
C ASN A 46 -8.57 -0.84 -8.90
N LEU A 47 -7.71 -1.60 -9.57
CA LEU A 47 -7.97 -2.98 -10.00
C LEU A 47 -7.28 -4.04 -9.11
N CYS A 48 -6.69 -3.63 -7.99
CA CYS A 48 -5.98 -4.53 -7.06
C CYS A 48 -6.60 -4.56 -5.66
N ALA A 49 -7.81 -4.01 -5.49
CA ALA A 49 -8.51 -4.05 -4.22
C ALA A 49 -9.23 -5.39 -4.01
N ASN A 50 -9.34 -5.79 -2.74
CA ASN A 50 -10.24 -6.87 -2.31
C ASN A 50 -11.69 -6.38 -2.08
N ASN A 51 -12.06 -5.22 -2.64
CA ASN A 51 -13.37 -4.61 -2.49
C ASN A 51 -14.35 -5.12 -3.56
N TYR A 52 -14.55 -6.43 -3.62
CA TYR A 52 -15.23 -7.12 -4.73
C TYR A 52 -16.66 -6.63 -4.99
N LEU A 53 -17.42 -6.37 -3.92
CA LEU A 53 -18.80 -5.90 -4.01
C LEU A 53 -18.93 -4.38 -3.93
N GLY A 54 -17.81 -3.64 -3.87
CA GLY A 54 -17.83 -2.19 -3.72
C GLY A 54 -18.31 -1.69 -2.34
N LEU A 55 -18.39 -2.57 -1.34
CA LEU A 55 -19.01 -2.25 -0.04
C LEU A 55 -18.10 -1.54 0.96
N ALA A 56 -16.79 -1.46 0.70
CA ALA A 56 -15.82 -0.87 1.63
C ALA A 56 -16.16 0.57 2.07
N GLN A 57 -16.93 1.31 1.27
CA GLN A 57 -17.41 2.65 1.60
C GLN A 57 -18.91 2.86 1.41
N HIS A 58 -19.68 1.77 1.35
CA HIS A 58 -21.11 1.86 1.06
C HIS A 58 -21.86 2.53 2.23
N PRO A 59 -22.71 3.56 1.97
CA PRO A 59 -23.36 4.33 3.04
C PRO A 59 -24.16 3.49 4.04
N ALA A 60 -24.90 2.49 3.56
CA ALA A 60 -25.67 1.60 4.43
C ALA A 60 -24.79 0.71 5.33
N VAL A 61 -23.55 0.40 4.92
CA VAL A 61 -22.60 -0.36 5.73
C VAL A 61 -21.98 0.55 6.79
N ASN A 62 -21.63 1.80 6.42
CA ASN A 62 -21.08 2.78 7.35
C ASN A 62 -22.08 3.24 8.42
N ALA A 63 -23.38 3.17 8.12
CA ALA A 63 -24.45 3.60 9.02
C ALA A 63 -24.96 2.51 9.97
N ALA A 64 -24.50 1.26 9.82
CA ALA A 64 -24.87 0.12 10.65
C ALA A 64 -23.93 0.00 11.86
#